data_AF-A0A0J1B509-F1
#
_entry.id   AF-A0A0J1B509-F1
#
_cell.length_a   1.000
_cell.length_b   1.000
_cell.length_c   1.000
_cell.angle_alpha   90.00
_cell.angle_beta   90.00
_cell.angle_gamma   90.00
#
_symmetry.space_group_name_H-M   'P 1'
#
loop_
_entity.id
_entity.type
_entity.pdbx_description
1 polymer ?
#
loop_
_entity_poly.entity_id
_entity_poly.type
_entity_poly.pdbx_seq_one_letter_code
_entity_poly.pdbx_strand_id
1 'polypeptide(L)'
;MTFLFTCPHCQSQTEVEDEFSGRTGDCVVCGREITMPDFAGVRSQANRPGKRKKSAIWFVAAGLALLLIGAGLIAAIQVGSRTATKIRTGRQRLSSIKNMEKIASALNAYATDHGVYPAPYTTDGAGRKLHSWRVTILPYLDEDALFNQIDKEVAWNEGENQAMIYSQTPTVYRHPESSGWGTGTVYHLVTGSGTLFPSTGPLGPRQATDGATKTILLVEGQMQSMTQSWMEPYDLDVASIGGAINPPSGKGLGGATEGGVCVVTVEGNGYFLPETTPPLTVQALISPAGGEPLPDDVLDEWASAER
;
A
#
# COMPACT_ATOMS: atom_id res chain seq x y z
N MET A 1 64.26 -41.86 -22.46
CA MET A 1 63.22 -42.52 -21.63
C MET A 1 63.71 -43.94 -21.37
N THR A 2 63.58 -44.46 -20.16
CA THR A 2 63.90 -45.86 -19.86
C THR A 2 62.67 -46.73 -20.09
N PHE A 3 62.87 -47.93 -20.63
CA PHE A 3 61.85 -48.95 -20.82
C PHE A 3 62.21 -50.16 -19.97
N LEU A 4 61.22 -50.74 -19.30
CA LEU A 4 61.42 -51.97 -18.53
C LEU A 4 61.41 -53.17 -19.49
N PHE A 5 62.57 -53.77 -19.72
CA PHE A 5 62.72 -54.97 -20.54
C PHE A 5 62.84 -56.21 -19.65
N THR A 6 62.17 -57.31 -20.04
CA THR A 6 62.25 -58.60 -19.34
C THR A 6 62.99 -59.61 -20.21
N CYS A 7 64.09 -60.16 -19.71
CA CYS A 7 64.87 -61.15 -20.45
C CYS A 7 64.05 -62.43 -20.72
N PRO A 8 63.92 -62.90 -21.97
CA PRO A 8 63.12 -64.08 -22.30
C PRO A 8 63.71 -65.38 -21.74
N HIS A 9 65.00 -65.39 -21.38
CA HIS A 9 65.69 -66.61 -20.92
C HIS A 9 65.66 -66.80 -19.41
N CYS A 10 65.73 -65.72 -18.63
CA CYS A 10 65.81 -65.80 -17.16
C CYS A 10 64.76 -64.94 -16.44
N GLN A 11 63.93 -64.21 -17.18
CA GLN A 11 62.88 -63.32 -16.67
C GLN A 11 63.36 -62.20 -15.74
N SER A 12 64.67 -61.90 -15.70
CA SER A 12 65.17 -60.72 -15.02
C SER A 12 64.67 -59.46 -15.74
N GLN A 13 64.23 -58.48 -14.96
CA GLN A 13 63.80 -57.18 -15.48
C GLN A 13 64.94 -56.15 -15.34
N THR A 14 65.22 -55.44 -16.42
CA THR A 14 66.22 -54.37 -16.46
C THR A 14 65.63 -53.15 -17.13
N GLU A 15 65.83 -51.98 -16.54
CA GLU A 15 65.51 -50.72 -17.22
C GLU A 15 66.59 -50.43 -18.26
N VAL A 16 66.17 -50.18 -19.49
CA VAL A 16 67.07 -49.92 -20.61
C VAL A 16 66.70 -48.63 -21.31
N GLU A 17 67.71 -47.84 -21.67
CA GLU A 17 67.52 -46.59 -22.38
C GLU A 17 67.20 -46.81 -23.88
N ASP A 18 66.44 -45.87 -24.45
CA ASP A 18 65.97 -45.87 -25.84
C ASP A 18 67.10 -46.05 -26.88
N GLU A 19 68.35 -45.65 -26.58
CA GLU A 19 69.49 -45.80 -27.49
C GLU A 19 69.82 -47.27 -27.82
N PHE A 20 69.46 -48.20 -26.94
CA PHE A 20 69.71 -49.62 -27.17
C PHE A 20 68.54 -50.33 -27.86
N SER A 21 67.47 -49.60 -28.22
CA SER A 21 66.35 -50.10 -29.03
C SER A 21 66.85 -50.80 -30.30
N GLY A 22 66.40 -52.03 -30.55
CA GLY A 22 66.78 -52.80 -31.75
C GLY A 22 68.20 -53.39 -31.76
N ARG A 23 69.00 -53.24 -30.69
CA ARG A 23 70.35 -53.83 -30.60
C ARG A 23 70.35 -55.20 -29.93
N THR A 24 71.35 -56.02 -30.25
CA THR A 24 71.61 -57.34 -29.64
C THR A 24 72.81 -57.26 -28.71
N GLY A 25 72.73 -57.92 -27.56
CA GLY A 25 73.82 -58.05 -26.59
C GLY A 25 73.51 -59.09 -25.52
N ASP A 26 74.44 -59.36 -24.60
CA ASP A 26 74.25 -60.40 -23.59
C ASP A 26 73.48 -59.90 -22.36
N CYS A 27 72.58 -60.73 -21.84
CA CYS A 27 71.88 -60.46 -20.60
C CYS A 27 72.85 -60.46 -19.42
N VAL A 28 72.91 -59.36 -18.66
CA VAL A 28 73.81 -59.19 -17.50
C VAL A 28 73.62 -60.26 -16.42
N VAL A 29 72.43 -60.88 -16.33
CA VAL A 29 72.11 -61.87 -15.29
C VAL A 29 72.44 -63.30 -15.72
N CYS A 30 72.06 -63.70 -16.94
CA CYS A 30 72.22 -65.10 -17.39
C CYS A 30 73.29 -65.30 -18.46
N GLY A 31 73.89 -64.22 -18.99
CA GLY A 31 74.95 -64.25 -19.99
C GLY A 31 74.52 -64.74 -21.38
N ARG A 32 73.22 -64.87 -21.64
CA ARG A 32 72.70 -65.26 -22.97
C ARG A 32 72.40 -64.04 -23.82
N GLU A 33 72.64 -64.17 -25.11
CA GLU A 33 72.34 -63.15 -26.11
C GLU A 33 70.83 -62.85 -26.15
N ILE A 34 70.49 -61.56 -26.10
CA ILE A 34 69.14 -61.01 -26.17
C ILE A 34 69.11 -59.85 -27.16
N THR A 35 68.05 -59.77 -27.96
CA THR A 35 67.79 -58.63 -28.85
C THR A 35 66.66 -57.79 -28.28
N MET A 36 66.88 -56.49 -28.16
CA MET A 36 65.86 -55.59 -27.64
C MET A 36 64.88 -55.16 -28.73
N PRO A 37 63.57 -55.08 -28.41
CA PRO A 37 62.56 -54.69 -29.38
C PRO A 37 62.72 -53.22 -29.78
N ASP A 38 62.25 -52.87 -30.97
CA ASP A 38 62.26 -51.49 -31.44
C ASP A 38 61.15 -50.67 -30.78
N PHE A 39 61.52 -49.79 -29.84
CA PHE A 39 60.61 -48.94 -29.07
C PHE A 39 60.17 -47.68 -29.82
N ALA A 40 60.78 -47.34 -30.98
CA ALA A 40 60.49 -46.12 -31.73
C ALA A 40 59.06 -46.08 -32.31
N GLY A 41 58.40 -47.23 -32.46
CA GLY A 41 57.06 -47.37 -33.05
C GLY A 41 55.88 -47.10 -32.11
N VAL A 42 56.07 -47.01 -30.79
CA VAL A 42 54.97 -46.95 -29.80
C VAL A 42 54.50 -45.52 -29.51
N ARG A 43 54.73 -44.57 -30.43
CA ARG A 43 54.43 -43.14 -30.23
C ARG A 43 53.05 -42.67 -30.72
N SER A 44 52.11 -43.55 -31.01
CA SER A 44 50.79 -43.13 -31.48
C SER A 44 49.64 -43.90 -30.84
N GLN A 45 49.09 -43.35 -29.76
CA GLN A 45 47.64 -43.28 -29.50
C GLN A 45 47.37 -42.46 -28.22
N ALA A 46 47.76 -41.19 -28.22
CA ALA A 46 47.16 -40.22 -27.30
C ALA A 46 45.77 -39.86 -27.85
N ASN A 47 44.74 -40.44 -27.25
CA ASN A 47 43.33 -40.22 -27.58
C ASN A 47 43.00 -38.73 -27.38
N ARG A 48 42.81 -37.98 -28.48
CA ARG A 48 42.37 -36.57 -28.44
C ARG A 48 40.90 -36.53 -28.00
N PRO A 49 40.50 -35.75 -26.98
CA PRO A 49 39.09 -35.61 -26.64
C PRO A 49 38.36 -34.89 -27.78
N GLY A 50 37.43 -35.59 -28.42
CA GLY A 50 36.57 -35.01 -29.46
C GLY A 50 35.73 -33.86 -28.90
N LYS A 51 35.81 -32.68 -29.51
CA LYS A 51 34.92 -31.55 -29.21
C LYS A 51 33.48 -31.97 -29.50
N ARG A 52 32.71 -32.30 -28.45
CA ARG A 52 31.24 -32.40 -28.53
C ARG A 52 30.70 -31.04 -29.00
N LYS A 53 30.31 -30.93 -30.26
CA LYS A 53 29.55 -29.78 -30.78
C LYS A 53 28.24 -29.73 -29.99
N LYS A 54 28.12 -28.80 -29.03
CA LYS A 54 26.83 -28.53 -28.37
C LYS A 54 25.86 -28.11 -29.47
N SER A 55 24.91 -28.98 -29.81
CA SER A 55 23.94 -28.75 -30.89
C SER A 55 23.12 -27.50 -30.60
N ALA A 56 22.72 -26.76 -31.62
CA ALA A 56 21.86 -25.58 -31.52
C ALA A 56 20.61 -25.79 -30.63
N ILE A 57 20.13 -27.04 -30.54
CA ILE A 57 19.06 -27.50 -29.65
C ILE A 57 19.31 -27.14 -28.17
N TRP A 58 20.57 -27.17 -27.71
CA TRP A 58 20.93 -26.85 -26.32
C TRP A 58 20.79 -25.35 -26.01
N PHE A 59 21.11 -24.49 -26.99
CA PHE A 59 20.91 -23.04 -26.86
C PHE A 59 19.42 -22.68 -26.91
N VAL A 60 18.63 -23.35 -27.76
CA VAL A 60 17.17 -23.16 -27.81
C VAL A 60 16.51 -23.61 -26.51
N ALA A 61 16.89 -24.78 -25.97
CA ALA A 61 16.36 -25.28 -24.70
C ALA A 61 16.74 -24.39 -23.50
N ALA A 62 17.99 -23.90 -23.44
CA ALA A 62 18.42 -22.96 -22.41
C ALA A 62 17.69 -21.61 -22.50
N GLY A 63 17.45 -21.10 -23.71
CA GLY A 63 16.67 -19.88 -23.93
C GLY A 63 15.21 -20.05 -23.48
N LEU A 64 14.59 -21.20 -23.77
CA LEU A 64 13.21 -21.48 -23.37
C LEU A 64 13.10 -21.61 -21.83
N ALA A 65 14.06 -22.26 -21.18
CA ALA A 65 14.10 -22.38 -19.73
C ALA A 65 14.24 -21.01 -19.03
N LEU A 66 15.11 -20.13 -19.55
CA LEU A 66 15.24 -18.76 -19.03
C LEU A 66 13.96 -17.94 -19.21
N LEU A 67 13.26 -18.09 -20.34
CA LEU A 67 11.97 -17.45 -20.57
C LEU A 67 10.90 -17.92 -19.57
N LEU A 68 10.84 -19.23 -19.28
CA LEU A 68 9.89 -19.78 -18.30
C LEU A 68 10.20 -19.31 -16.87
N ILE A 69 11.48 -19.24 -16.49
CA ILE A 69 11.90 -18.70 -15.18
C ILE A 69 11.56 -17.21 -15.08
N GLY A 70 11.83 -16.44 -16.14
CA GLY A 70 11.48 -15.01 -16.21
C GLY A 70 9.96 -14.79 -16.10
N ALA A 71 9.15 -15.56 -16.82
CA ALA A 71 7.69 -15.50 -16.72
C ALA A 71 7.19 -15.89 -15.32
N GLY A 72 7.79 -16.90 -14.70
CA GLY A 72 7.47 -17.30 -13.32
C GLY A 72 7.79 -16.21 -12.28
N LEU A 73 8.94 -15.55 -12.41
CA LEU A 73 9.32 -14.42 -11.55
C LEU A 73 8.39 -13.22 -11.74
N ILE A 74 8.04 -12.88 -12.98
CA ILE A 74 7.09 -11.80 -13.28
C ILE A 74 5.72 -12.11 -12.68
N ALA A 75 5.23 -13.34 -12.84
CA ALA A 75 3.95 -13.75 -12.26
C ALA A 75 3.98 -13.69 -10.72
N ALA A 76 5.07 -14.13 -10.07
CA ALA A 76 5.23 -14.04 -8.62
C ALA A 76 5.25 -12.58 -8.13
N ILE A 77 5.94 -11.68 -8.85
CA ILE A 77 5.96 -10.24 -8.53
C ILE A 77 4.56 -9.63 -8.71
N GLN A 78 3.83 -9.99 -9.78
CA GLN A 78 2.48 -9.47 -10.04
C GLN A 78 1.44 -9.98 -9.03
N VAL A 79 1.52 -11.24 -8.60
CA VAL A 79 0.62 -11.77 -7.56
C VAL A 79 0.99 -11.22 -6.18
N GLY A 80 2.29 -11.11 -5.89
CA GLY A 80 2.80 -10.51 -4.65
C GLY A 80 2.41 -9.04 -4.53
N SER A 81 2.50 -8.27 -5.61
CA SER A 81 2.13 -6.85 -5.62
C SER A 81 0.63 -6.65 -5.41
N ARG A 82 -0.23 -7.44 -6.09
CA ARG A 82 -1.69 -7.39 -5.90
C ARG A 82 -2.13 -7.75 -4.48
N THR A 83 -1.43 -8.68 -3.84
CA THR A 83 -1.72 -9.06 -2.45
C THR A 83 -1.26 -7.95 -1.48
N ALA A 84 -0.08 -7.37 -1.73
CA ALA A 84 0.44 -6.26 -0.94
C ALA A 84 -0.44 -5.00 -1.04
N THR A 85 -0.97 -4.67 -2.23
CA THR A 85 -1.87 -3.51 -2.38
C THR A 85 -3.18 -3.70 -1.63
N LYS A 86 -3.81 -4.89 -1.70
CA LYS A 86 -5.03 -5.19 -0.94
C LYS A 86 -4.84 -5.10 0.58
N ILE A 87 -3.71 -5.56 1.09
CA ILE A 87 -3.40 -5.46 2.53
C ILE A 87 -3.20 -3.99 2.93
N ARG A 88 -2.56 -3.18 2.06
CA ARG A 88 -2.37 -1.75 2.32
C ARG A 88 -3.70 -1.00 2.38
N THR A 89 -4.59 -1.22 1.40
CA THR A 89 -5.88 -0.53 1.34
C THR A 89 -6.80 -0.90 2.51
N GLY A 90 -6.82 -2.18 2.92
CA GLY A 90 -7.57 -2.60 4.12
C GLY A 90 -7.05 -1.93 5.40
N ARG A 91 -5.73 -1.81 5.58
CA ARG A 91 -5.15 -1.10 6.73
C ARG A 91 -5.42 0.40 6.71
N GLN A 92 -5.39 1.01 5.53
CA GLN A 92 -5.72 2.41 5.34
C GLN A 92 -7.17 2.68 5.77
N ARG A 93 -8.13 1.91 5.23
CA ARG A 93 -9.56 1.99 5.60
C ARG A 93 -9.75 1.92 7.10
N LEU A 94 -9.21 0.89 7.73
CA LEU A 94 -9.31 0.70 9.18
C LEU A 94 -8.71 1.86 9.97
N SER A 95 -7.56 2.37 9.54
CA SER A 95 -6.90 3.50 10.22
C SER A 95 -7.70 4.79 10.08
N SER A 96 -8.30 5.00 8.92
CA SER A 96 -9.13 6.17 8.65
C SER A 96 -10.45 6.14 9.41
N ILE A 97 -11.12 4.98 9.42
CA ILE A 97 -12.31 4.74 10.25
C ILE A 97 -11.99 5.04 11.71
N LYS A 98 -10.88 4.55 12.26
CA LYS A 98 -10.49 4.83 13.66
C LYS A 98 -10.28 6.33 13.95
N ASN A 99 -9.72 7.07 13.00
CA ASN A 99 -9.60 8.53 13.14
C ASN A 99 -10.98 9.18 13.14
N MET A 100 -11.85 8.79 12.21
CA MET A 100 -13.21 9.31 12.11
C MET A 100 -14.07 8.96 13.33
N GLU A 101 -13.95 7.76 13.90
CA GLU A 101 -14.63 7.35 15.13
C GLU A 101 -14.22 8.23 16.32
N LYS A 102 -12.92 8.56 16.44
CA LYS A 102 -12.44 9.51 17.46
C LYS A 102 -13.03 10.92 17.26
N ILE A 103 -13.06 11.39 16.01
CA ILE A 103 -13.64 12.69 15.67
C ILE A 103 -15.15 12.71 15.96
N ALA A 104 -15.87 11.65 15.60
CA ALA A 104 -17.29 11.50 15.88
C ALA A 104 -17.57 11.47 17.38
N SER A 105 -16.74 10.77 18.17
CA SER A 105 -16.82 10.80 19.63
C SER A 105 -16.68 12.23 20.18
N ALA A 106 -15.74 13.03 19.66
CA ALA A 106 -15.56 14.42 20.07
C ALA A 106 -16.73 15.32 19.65
N LEU A 107 -17.26 15.13 18.42
CA LEU A 107 -18.47 15.81 17.94
C LEU A 107 -19.70 15.49 18.81
N ASN A 108 -19.86 14.22 19.20
CA ASN A 108 -20.96 13.77 20.06
C ASN A 108 -20.81 14.27 21.50
N ALA A 109 -19.58 14.37 22.02
CA ALA A 109 -19.32 14.99 23.31
C ALA A 109 -19.69 16.49 23.29
N TYR A 110 -19.26 17.23 22.27
CA TYR A 110 -19.70 18.61 22.06
C TYR A 110 -21.23 18.72 21.98
N ALA A 111 -21.88 17.85 21.20
CA ALA A 111 -23.33 17.89 21.06
C ALA A 111 -24.06 17.50 22.36
N THR A 112 -23.43 16.74 23.25
CA THR A 112 -23.96 16.44 24.58
C THR A 112 -24.01 17.69 25.45
N ASP A 113 -22.95 18.50 25.40
CA ASP A 113 -22.82 19.72 26.21
C ASP A 113 -23.63 20.89 25.64
N HIS A 114 -23.76 20.97 24.31
CA HIS A 114 -24.38 22.10 23.61
C HIS A 114 -25.77 21.81 23.02
N GLY A 115 -26.20 20.54 22.99
CA GLY A 115 -27.47 20.09 22.42
C GLY A 115 -27.50 20.00 20.88
N VAL A 116 -26.53 20.60 20.20
CA VAL A 116 -26.36 20.59 18.73
C VAL A 116 -24.89 20.35 18.37
N TYR A 117 -24.62 19.87 17.16
CA TYR A 117 -23.25 19.80 16.65
C TYR A 117 -22.63 21.20 16.50
N PRO A 118 -21.28 21.32 16.47
CA PRO A 118 -20.65 22.60 16.20
C PRO A 118 -21.07 23.12 14.80
N ALA A 119 -21.15 24.44 14.67
CA ALA A 119 -21.31 25.05 13.35
C ALA A 119 -20.10 24.67 12.47
N PRO A 120 -20.27 24.45 11.15
CA PRO A 120 -19.17 24.08 10.26
C PRO A 120 -18.00 25.08 10.27
N TYR A 121 -18.29 26.33 10.62
CA TYR A 121 -17.29 27.39 10.78
C TYR A 121 -17.73 28.46 11.78
N THR A 122 -16.76 29.16 12.34
CA THR A 122 -16.95 30.41 13.09
C THR A 122 -16.89 31.62 12.17
N THR A 123 -17.47 32.74 12.59
CA THR A 123 -17.43 34.01 11.85
C THR A 123 -17.11 35.19 12.75
N ASP A 124 -16.48 36.22 12.21
CA ASP A 124 -16.41 37.53 12.89
C ASP A 124 -17.74 38.29 12.81
N GLY A 125 -17.80 39.47 13.44
CA GLY A 125 -18.98 40.34 13.42
C GLY A 125 -19.36 40.86 12.02
N ALA A 126 -18.47 40.73 11.02
CA ALA A 126 -18.74 41.07 9.62
C ALA A 126 -19.18 39.84 8.78
N GLY A 127 -19.25 38.66 9.39
CA GLY A 127 -19.63 37.41 8.72
C GLY A 127 -18.50 36.75 7.93
N ARG A 128 -17.25 37.21 8.07
CA ARG A 128 -16.09 36.54 7.47
C ARG A 128 -15.81 35.25 8.25
N LYS A 129 -15.64 34.13 7.53
CA LYS A 129 -15.33 32.83 8.13
C LYS A 129 -13.93 32.86 8.75
N LEU A 130 -13.81 32.39 9.99
CA LEU A 130 -12.54 32.41 10.73
C LEU A 130 -11.92 31.02 10.84
N HIS A 131 -12.61 30.05 11.45
CA HIS A 131 -12.07 28.71 11.71
C HIS A 131 -13.08 27.62 11.41
N SER A 132 -12.57 26.42 11.08
CA SER A 132 -13.36 25.20 10.97
C SER A 132 -13.90 24.72 12.31
N TRP A 133 -15.03 23.98 12.28
CA TRP A 133 -15.52 23.15 13.39
C TRP A 133 -14.43 22.25 14.02
N ARG A 134 -13.40 21.86 13.25
CA ARG A 134 -12.25 21.09 13.75
C ARG A 134 -11.51 21.82 14.86
N VAL A 135 -11.42 23.16 14.80
CA VAL A 135 -10.86 23.98 15.89
C VAL A 135 -11.80 23.95 17.10
N THR A 136 -13.11 24.07 16.87
CA THR A 136 -14.13 24.10 17.94
C THR A 136 -14.11 22.86 18.83
N ILE A 137 -13.81 21.67 18.27
CA ILE A 137 -13.85 20.41 19.01
C ILE A 137 -12.51 20.01 19.64
N LEU A 138 -11.44 20.79 19.49
CA LEU A 138 -10.12 20.44 20.07
C LEU A 138 -10.15 20.11 21.57
N PRO A 139 -10.90 20.82 22.43
CA PRO A 139 -10.98 20.45 23.86
C PRO A 139 -11.55 19.03 24.08
N TYR A 140 -12.41 18.56 23.17
CA TYR A 140 -12.99 17.21 23.21
C TYR A 140 -12.07 16.14 22.60
N LEU A 141 -10.89 16.55 22.11
CA LEU A 141 -9.82 15.70 21.59
C LEU A 141 -8.58 15.72 22.49
N ASP A 142 -8.70 16.23 23.72
CA ASP A 142 -7.60 16.46 24.66
C ASP A 142 -6.52 17.45 24.13
N GLU A 143 -6.91 18.37 23.25
CA GLU A 143 -6.04 19.35 22.59
C GLU A 143 -6.25 20.78 23.15
N ASP A 144 -6.56 20.94 24.44
CA ASP A 144 -6.80 22.24 25.11
C ASP A 144 -5.63 23.21 24.93
N ALA A 145 -4.40 22.70 24.98
CA ALA A 145 -3.20 23.51 24.83
C ALA A 145 -3.11 24.14 23.44
N LEU A 146 -3.47 23.40 22.39
CA LEU A 146 -3.54 23.90 21.03
C LEU A 146 -4.73 24.85 20.85
N PHE A 147 -5.89 24.49 21.39
CA PHE A 147 -7.08 25.33 21.35
C PHE A 147 -6.83 26.72 21.95
N ASN A 148 -6.11 26.80 23.07
CA ASN A 148 -5.78 28.05 23.75
C ASN A 148 -4.72 28.90 23.03
N GLN A 149 -3.89 28.29 22.18
CA GLN A 149 -2.89 29.01 21.39
C GLN A 149 -3.50 29.71 20.16
N ILE A 150 -4.58 29.18 19.60
CA ILE A 150 -5.20 29.73 18.39
C ILE A 150 -5.86 31.07 18.70
N ASP A 151 -5.49 32.09 17.93
CA ASP A 151 -6.15 33.39 17.94
C ASP A 151 -7.50 33.27 17.22
N LYS A 152 -8.58 33.39 18.00
CA LYS A 152 -9.96 33.19 17.53
C LYS A 152 -10.56 34.44 16.89
N GLU A 153 -9.86 35.58 16.98
CA GLU A 153 -10.34 36.87 16.46
C GLU A 153 -9.87 37.12 15.01
N VAL A 154 -8.90 36.33 14.52
CA VAL A 154 -8.36 36.42 13.14
C VAL A 154 -8.59 35.14 12.36
N ALA A 155 -8.53 35.21 11.02
CA ALA A 155 -8.76 34.03 10.20
C ALA A 155 -7.68 32.95 10.41
N TRP A 156 -8.02 31.71 10.11
CA TRP A 156 -7.14 30.55 10.22
C TRP A 156 -5.78 30.70 9.50
N ASN A 157 -5.73 31.52 8.45
CA ASN A 157 -4.54 31.76 7.62
C ASN A 157 -3.91 33.15 7.83
N GLU A 158 -4.24 33.84 8.92
CA GLU A 158 -3.71 35.16 9.25
C GLU A 158 -2.83 35.10 10.52
N GLY A 159 -1.86 36.02 10.63
CA GLY A 159 -1.03 36.18 11.83
C GLY A 159 -0.31 34.91 12.26
N GLU A 160 -0.37 34.60 13.56
CA GLU A 160 0.27 33.41 14.14
C GLU A 160 -0.45 32.11 13.76
N ASN A 161 -1.75 32.16 13.45
CA ASN A 161 -2.53 30.98 13.05
C ASN A 161 -1.95 30.34 11.78
N GLN A 162 -1.45 31.15 10.83
CA GLN A 162 -0.87 30.66 9.58
C GLN A 162 0.30 29.69 9.82
N ALA A 163 1.13 29.94 10.84
CA ALA A 163 2.25 29.06 11.17
C ALA A 163 1.79 27.73 11.78
N MET A 164 0.71 27.75 12.58
CA MET A 164 0.16 26.57 13.27
C MET A 164 -0.46 25.56 12.31
N ILE A 165 -0.91 25.99 11.13
CA ILE A 165 -1.42 25.11 10.06
C ILE A 165 -0.43 23.98 9.79
N TYR A 166 0.87 24.31 9.72
CA TYR A 166 1.93 23.39 9.32
C TYR A 166 2.60 22.65 10.47
N SER A 167 2.74 23.31 11.62
CA SER A 167 3.51 22.76 12.74
C SER A 167 2.65 21.99 13.75
N GLN A 168 1.35 22.28 13.84
CA GLN A 168 0.49 21.79 14.92
C GLN A 168 -0.78 21.08 14.43
N THR A 169 -0.74 20.38 13.28
CA THR A 169 -1.89 19.55 12.85
C THR A 169 -2.08 18.34 13.77
N PRO A 170 -3.22 18.23 14.49
CA PRO A 170 -3.54 17.05 15.31
C PRO A 170 -3.49 15.77 14.50
N THR A 171 -2.96 14.70 15.09
CA THR A 171 -2.76 13.43 14.36
C THR A 171 -4.06 12.81 13.89
N VAL A 172 -5.17 13.05 14.60
CA VAL A 172 -6.49 12.51 14.25
C VAL A 172 -7.03 13.07 12.92
N TYR A 173 -6.62 14.27 12.51
CA TYR A 173 -7.04 14.86 11.24
C TYR A 173 -6.19 14.44 10.05
N ARG A 174 -5.05 13.79 10.29
CA ARG A 174 -4.13 13.37 9.24
C ARG A 174 -4.62 12.06 8.62
N HIS A 175 -4.73 12.04 7.29
CA HIS A 175 -5.03 10.81 6.57
C HIS A 175 -3.85 9.81 6.71
N PRO A 176 -4.10 8.50 6.90
CA PRO A 176 -3.05 7.49 7.12
C PRO A 176 -1.99 7.40 6.02
N GLU A 177 -2.33 7.72 4.77
CA GLU A 177 -1.39 7.74 3.64
C GLU A 177 -0.76 9.11 3.37
N SER A 178 -1.11 10.15 4.15
CA SER A 178 -0.44 11.44 3.98
C SER A 178 1.05 11.26 4.28
N SER A 179 1.90 11.49 3.27
CA SER A 179 3.34 11.64 3.53
C SER A 179 3.47 12.79 4.53
N GLY A 180 4.34 12.66 5.55
CA GLY A 180 4.35 13.51 6.76
C GLY A 180 4.45 15.03 6.56
N TRP A 181 4.46 15.51 5.32
CA TRP A 181 4.51 16.89 4.84
C TRP A 181 3.14 17.45 4.40
N GLY A 182 2.04 16.71 4.60
CA GLY A 182 0.68 17.19 4.33
C GLY A 182 -0.04 17.70 5.58
N THR A 183 -0.60 18.90 5.52
CA THR A 183 -1.53 19.47 6.52
C THR A 183 -3.00 19.24 6.17
N GLY A 184 -3.22 18.53 5.06
CA GLY A 184 -4.53 18.19 4.51
C GLY A 184 -5.32 17.30 5.44
N THR A 185 -6.59 17.63 5.64
CA THR A 185 -7.58 16.71 6.20
C THR A 185 -8.50 16.22 5.09
N VAL A 186 -8.97 14.98 5.21
CA VAL A 186 -9.94 14.37 4.29
C VAL A 186 -11.29 14.11 4.96
N TYR A 187 -11.42 14.45 6.24
CA TYR A 187 -12.61 14.17 7.04
C TYR A 187 -13.50 15.39 7.03
N HIS A 188 -14.65 15.33 6.36
CA HIS A 188 -15.54 16.47 6.15
C HIS A 188 -16.94 16.19 6.68
N LEU A 189 -17.59 17.27 7.12
CA LEU A 189 -19.04 17.27 7.30
C LEU A 189 -19.71 17.33 5.92
N VAL A 190 -20.98 16.91 5.86
CA VAL A 190 -21.85 17.17 4.70
C VAL A 190 -22.82 18.28 5.07
N THR A 191 -22.70 19.42 4.40
CA THR A 191 -23.47 20.63 4.67
C THR A 191 -24.53 20.89 3.62
N GLY A 192 -25.55 21.68 3.97
CA GLY A 192 -26.59 22.12 3.05
C GLY A 192 -27.98 21.65 3.47
N SER A 193 -28.98 21.99 2.66
CA SER A 193 -30.38 21.67 2.95
C SER A 193 -30.58 20.15 3.03
N GLY A 194 -31.31 19.68 4.05
CA GLY A 194 -31.58 18.26 4.25
C GLY A 194 -30.40 17.47 4.84
N THR A 195 -29.42 18.14 5.44
CA THR A 195 -28.29 17.50 6.16
C THR A 195 -28.37 17.79 7.65
N LEU A 196 -27.45 17.23 8.44
CA LEU A 196 -27.22 17.64 9.84
C LEU A 196 -26.71 19.08 9.98
N PHE A 197 -26.24 19.69 8.90
CA PHE A 197 -25.63 21.03 8.89
C PHE A 197 -26.31 21.95 7.86
N PRO A 198 -27.62 22.25 8.01
CA PRO A 198 -28.31 23.20 7.15
C PRO A 198 -27.85 24.64 7.42
N SER A 199 -28.11 25.54 6.48
CA SER A 199 -27.76 26.97 6.61
C SER A 199 -28.47 27.69 7.76
N THR A 200 -29.56 27.12 8.28
CA THR A 200 -30.31 27.62 9.44
C THR A 200 -29.66 27.31 10.78
N GLY A 201 -28.62 26.47 10.80
CA GLY A 201 -27.91 26.06 12.00
C GLY A 201 -27.79 24.53 12.13
N PRO A 202 -26.73 24.03 12.78
CA PRO A 202 -26.49 22.60 12.94
C PRO A 202 -27.61 21.95 13.77
N LEU A 203 -27.92 20.70 13.42
CA LEU A 203 -28.81 19.85 14.18
C LEU A 203 -28.02 19.10 15.26
N GLY A 204 -28.70 18.58 16.28
CA GLY A 204 -28.14 17.66 17.26
C GLY A 204 -28.42 16.18 16.93
N PRO A 205 -27.74 15.24 17.60
CA PRO A 205 -27.95 13.80 17.42
C PRO A 205 -29.42 13.36 17.55
N ARG A 206 -30.17 13.97 18.47
CA ARG A 206 -31.59 13.65 18.73
C ARG A 206 -32.53 14.05 17.59
N GLN A 207 -32.07 14.88 16.66
CA GLN A 207 -32.84 15.33 15.50
C GLN A 207 -32.65 14.44 14.27
N ALA A 208 -31.78 13.43 14.35
CA ALA A 208 -31.68 12.37 13.34
C ALA A 208 -32.81 11.34 13.53
N THR A 209 -34.00 11.65 13.01
CA THR A 209 -35.21 10.82 13.14
C THR A 209 -35.17 9.56 12.30
N ASP A 210 -34.37 9.53 11.24
CA ASP A 210 -34.17 8.32 10.40
C ASP A 210 -33.25 7.29 11.06
N GLY A 211 -32.69 7.64 12.23
CA GLY A 211 -31.90 6.75 13.07
C GLY A 211 -30.44 7.14 13.13
N ALA A 212 -29.95 7.39 14.35
CA ALA A 212 -28.54 7.73 14.60
C ALA A 212 -27.54 6.68 14.08
N THR A 213 -27.97 5.42 13.98
CA THR A 213 -27.15 4.30 13.50
C THR A 213 -26.98 4.30 11.98
N LYS A 214 -27.84 5.00 11.22
CA LYS A 214 -27.83 5.04 9.76
C LYS A 214 -27.45 6.42 9.21
N THR A 215 -27.76 7.50 9.92
CA THR A 215 -27.44 8.86 9.48
C THR A 215 -25.93 9.12 9.56
N ILE A 216 -25.33 9.48 8.43
CA ILE A 216 -23.92 9.84 8.28
C ILE A 216 -23.65 11.19 8.95
N LEU A 217 -22.67 11.21 9.85
CA LEU A 217 -22.16 12.41 10.52
C LEU A 217 -20.92 12.96 9.80
N LEU A 218 -20.00 12.07 9.41
CA LEU A 218 -18.69 12.43 8.88
C LEU A 218 -18.36 11.53 7.68
N VAL A 219 -17.72 12.11 6.67
CA VAL A 219 -17.33 11.40 5.44
C VAL A 219 -15.89 11.67 5.07
N GLU A 220 -15.26 10.70 4.41
CA GLU A 220 -14.05 10.97 3.65
C GLU A 220 -14.40 11.71 2.34
N GLY A 221 -13.62 12.74 2.04
CA GLY A 221 -13.65 13.46 0.77
C GLY A 221 -12.30 13.42 0.06
N GLN A 222 -12.31 13.91 -1.17
CA GLN A 222 -11.10 13.93 -1.98
C GLN A 222 -10.12 14.92 -1.38
N MET A 223 -8.85 14.52 -1.24
CA MET A 223 -7.77 15.42 -0.88
C MET A 223 -7.52 16.39 -2.06
N GLN A 224 -8.20 17.53 -2.08
CA GLN A 224 -8.18 18.41 -3.26
C GLN A 224 -6.91 19.25 -3.36
N SER A 225 -6.17 19.44 -2.25
CA SER A 225 -4.89 20.15 -2.23
C SER A 225 -4.11 19.89 -0.95
N MET A 226 -2.78 20.01 -1.02
CA MET A 226 -1.91 20.12 0.17
C MET A 226 -2.21 21.37 1.03
N THR A 227 -3.04 22.29 0.54
CA THR A 227 -3.40 23.56 1.20
C THR A 227 -4.70 23.51 2.01
N GLN A 228 -5.47 22.41 1.98
CA GLN A 228 -6.70 22.28 2.77
C GLN A 228 -6.37 22.04 4.24
N SER A 229 -6.00 23.12 4.93
CA SER A 229 -5.64 23.09 6.34
C SER A 229 -6.81 22.59 7.18
N TRP A 230 -6.50 21.83 8.23
CA TRP A 230 -7.48 21.41 9.22
C TRP A 230 -8.23 22.59 9.89
N MET A 231 -7.64 23.80 9.91
CA MET A 231 -8.30 25.00 10.44
C MET A 231 -9.16 25.73 9.40
N GLU A 232 -8.99 25.43 8.11
CA GLU A 232 -9.74 26.07 7.03
C GLU A 232 -11.22 25.63 7.06
N PRO A 233 -12.18 26.57 7.01
CA PRO A 233 -13.62 26.29 7.06
C PRO A 233 -14.14 25.72 5.73
N TYR A 234 -13.74 24.47 5.44
CA TYR A 234 -14.10 23.73 4.24
C TYR A 234 -14.70 22.35 4.58
N ASP A 235 -15.88 22.09 4.01
CA ASP A 235 -16.64 20.85 4.11
C ASP A 235 -17.40 20.60 2.78
N LEU A 236 -18.05 19.44 2.66
CA LEU A 236 -18.71 19.02 1.41
C LEU A 236 -20.15 19.50 1.37
N ASP A 237 -20.51 20.23 0.32
CA ASP A 237 -21.88 20.68 0.10
C ASP A 237 -22.71 19.58 -0.60
N VAL A 238 -23.86 19.24 -0.02
CA VAL A 238 -24.73 18.13 -0.49
C VAL A 238 -25.21 18.35 -1.92
N ALA A 239 -25.48 19.60 -2.31
CA ALA A 239 -25.90 19.93 -3.67
C ALA A 239 -24.75 19.78 -4.68
N SER A 240 -23.51 19.89 -4.23
CA SER A 240 -22.30 19.74 -5.06
C SER A 240 -21.88 18.29 -5.28
N ILE A 241 -22.12 17.39 -4.31
CA ILE A 241 -21.65 15.99 -4.37
C ILE A 241 -22.57 15.06 -5.17
N GLY A 242 -23.87 15.35 -5.26
CA GLY A 242 -24.84 14.54 -6.03
C GLY A 242 -25.02 13.07 -5.59
N GLY A 243 -24.39 12.65 -4.48
CA GLY A 243 -24.44 11.28 -3.94
C GLY A 243 -23.51 10.26 -4.61
N ALA A 244 -22.75 10.64 -5.62
CA ALA A 244 -21.79 9.74 -6.26
C ALA A 244 -20.51 9.60 -5.42
N ILE A 245 -20.04 8.36 -5.28
CA ILE A 245 -18.75 8.04 -4.65
C ILE A 245 -17.68 7.97 -5.74
N ASN A 246 -16.51 8.56 -5.49
CA ASN A 246 -15.39 8.66 -6.43
C ASN A 246 -15.78 9.23 -7.80
N PRO A 247 -16.46 10.39 -7.88
CA PRO A 247 -16.82 10.94 -9.17
C PRO A 247 -15.57 11.24 -10.00
N PRO A 248 -15.60 11.02 -11.34
CA PRO A 248 -14.44 11.18 -12.21
C PRO A 248 -13.92 12.62 -12.29
N SER A 249 -14.74 13.61 -11.90
CA SER A 249 -14.35 15.00 -11.73
C SER A 249 -15.25 15.69 -10.70
N GLY A 250 -14.71 16.69 -10.00
CA GLY A 250 -15.47 17.55 -9.11
C GLY A 250 -15.19 17.35 -7.62
N LYS A 251 -16.08 17.89 -6.79
CA LYS A 251 -16.09 17.76 -5.32
C LYS A 251 -17.05 16.63 -4.98
N GLY A 252 -16.56 15.53 -4.45
CA GLY A 252 -17.36 14.34 -4.19
C GLY A 252 -16.93 13.58 -2.95
N LEU A 253 -17.74 12.58 -2.60
CA LEU A 253 -17.43 11.62 -1.55
C LEU A 253 -16.34 10.66 -2.03
N GLY A 254 -15.43 10.29 -1.13
CA GLY A 254 -14.33 9.38 -1.44
C GLY A 254 -13.14 10.08 -2.11
N GLY A 255 -12.30 9.31 -2.81
CA GLY A 255 -11.08 9.78 -3.48
C GLY A 255 -9.83 9.75 -2.60
N ALA A 256 -9.99 9.66 -1.27
CA ALA A 256 -8.90 9.36 -0.35
C ALA A 256 -8.58 7.86 -0.27
N THR A 257 -9.62 7.01 -0.40
CA THR A 257 -9.54 5.56 -0.22
C THR A 257 -9.95 4.83 -1.49
N GLU A 258 -9.17 3.82 -1.90
CA GLU A 258 -9.43 3.06 -3.13
C GLU A 258 -10.72 2.22 -3.02
N GLY A 259 -11.57 2.31 -4.05
CA GLY A 259 -12.78 1.50 -4.24
C GLY A 259 -14.03 1.97 -3.49
N GLY A 260 -13.98 3.09 -2.78
CA GLY A 260 -15.14 3.58 -2.03
C GLY A 260 -14.83 4.79 -1.13
N VAL A 261 -15.60 4.94 -0.07
CA VAL A 261 -15.51 6.03 0.91
C VAL A 261 -15.69 5.49 2.34
N CYS A 262 -14.86 5.93 3.29
CA CYS A 262 -15.14 5.68 4.70
C CYS A 262 -16.12 6.74 5.24
N VAL A 263 -17.10 6.30 6.02
CA VAL A 263 -18.12 7.15 6.64
C VAL A 263 -18.27 6.78 8.12
N VAL A 264 -18.72 7.72 8.95
CA VAL A 264 -19.11 7.46 10.33
C VAL A 264 -20.50 8.02 10.58
N THR A 265 -21.32 7.25 11.29
CA THR A 265 -22.70 7.60 11.60
C THR A 265 -22.81 8.49 12.83
N VAL A 266 -23.99 9.04 13.09
CA VAL A 266 -24.29 9.84 14.29
C VAL A 266 -24.02 9.06 15.58
N GLU A 267 -24.26 7.75 15.60
CA GLU A 267 -23.91 6.89 16.73
C GLU A 267 -22.40 6.77 16.96
N GLY A 268 -21.59 7.06 15.93
CA GLY A 268 -20.13 6.99 15.99
C GLY A 268 -19.54 5.69 15.43
N ASN A 269 -20.35 4.84 14.80
CA ASN A 269 -19.87 3.61 14.16
C ASN A 269 -19.33 3.92 12.75
N GLY A 270 -18.16 3.37 12.41
CA GLY A 270 -17.55 3.54 11.11
C GLY A 270 -17.85 2.44 10.10
N TYR A 271 -18.03 2.84 8.85
CA TYR A 271 -18.38 1.95 7.74
C TYR A 271 -17.60 2.32 6.48
N PHE A 272 -17.51 1.36 5.56
CA PHE A 272 -16.96 1.58 4.23
C PHE A 272 -18.07 1.38 3.19
N LEU A 273 -18.34 2.42 2.40
CA LEU A 273 -19.30 2.36 1.31
C LEU A 273 -18.57 2.14 -0.01
N PRO A 274 -18.83 1.04 -0.74
CA PRO A 274 -18.20 0.81 -2.04
C PRO A 274 -18.67 1.84 -3.07
N GLU A 275 -17.85 2.10 -4.09
CA GLU A 275 -18.21 3.00 -5.20
C GLU A 275 -19.47 2.55 -5.99
N THR A 276 -19.88 1.30 -5.82
CA THR A 276 -21.10 0.73 -6.39
C THR A 276 -22.36 1.06 -5.59
N THR A 277 -22.25 1.67 -4.40
CA THR A 277 -23.43 2.04 -3.60
C THR A 277 -24.29 3.04 -4.38
N PRO A 278 -25.62 2.79 -4.53
CA PRO A 278 -26.48 3.67 -5.30
C PRO A 278 -26.48 5.11 -4.75
N PRO A 279 -26.40 6.16 -5.60
CA PRO A 279 -26.38 7.54 -5.15
C PRO A 279 -27.58 7.94 -4.28
N LEU A 280 -28.76 7.38 -4.55
CA LEU A 280 -29.96 7.61 -3.74
C LEU A 280 -29.83 7.03 -2.33
N THR A 281 -29.17 5.87 -2.19
CA THR A 281 -28.86 5.29 -0.88
C THR A 281 -27.91 6.20 -0.10
N VAL A 282 -26.88 6.73 -0.76
CA VAL A 282 -25.94 7.67 -0.13
C VAL A 282 -26.65 8.96 0.31
N GLN A 283 -27.54 9.51 -0.51
CA GLN A 283 -28.33 10.70 -0.16
C GLN A 283 -29.26 10.44 1.03
N ALA A 284 -29.93 9.29 1.06
CA ALA A 284 -30.77 8.89 2.19
C ALA A 284 -29.95 8.74 3.49
N LEU A 285 -28.75 8.14 3.42
CA LEU A 285 -27.85 8.03 4.56
C LEU A 285 -27.34 9.40 5.06
N ILE A 286 -27.25 10.42 4.21
CA ILE A 286 -26.86 11.78 4.61
C ILE A 286 -28.02 12.53 5.28
N SER A 287 -29.26 12.20 4.92
CA SER A 287 -30.45 12.85 5.44
C SER A 287 -30.71 12.44 6.90
N PRO A 288 -30.91 13.39 7.83
CA PRO A 288 -31.30 13.06 9.20
C PRO A 288 -32.79 12.75 9.34
N ALA A 289 -33.63 13.15 8.39
CA ALA A 289 -35.09 13.13 8.50
C ALA A 289 -35.81 13.09 7.14
N GLY A 290 -35.28 12.33 6.17
CA GLY A 290 -35.87 12.15 4.84
C GLY A 290 -36.96 11.06 4.81
N GLY A 291 -36.93 10.11 5.74
CA GLY A 291 -37.92 9.04 5.86
C GLY A 291 -37.84 8.00 4.75
N GLU A 292 -36.72 7.92 4.03
CA GLU A 292 -36.52 6.94 2.97
C GLU A 292 -36.41 5.52 3.57
N PRO A 293 -37.06 4.51 2.96
CA PRO A 293 -36.98 3.14 3.44
C PRO A 293 -35.61 2.55 3.11
N LEU A 294 -34.70 2.55 4.09
CA LEU A 294 -33.42 1.86 4.02
C LEU A 294 -33.50 0.50 4.73
N PRO A 295 -32.98 -0.59 4.13
CA PRO A 295 -32.80 -1.87 4.82
C PRO A 295 -32.08 -1.70 6.17
N ASP A 296 -32.33 -2.60 7.11
CA ASP A 296 -31.68 -2.55 8.43
C ASP A 296 -30.19 -2.89 8.35
N ASP A 297 -29.82 -3.74 7.41
CA ASP A 297 -28.46 -4.16 7.09
C ASP A 297 -27.80 -3.30 6.01
N VAL A 298 -28.38 -2.14 5.65
CA VAL A 298 -27.87 -1.30 4.57
C VAL A 298 -26.40 -0.97 4.75
N LEU A 299 -25.90 -0.80 5.98
CA LEU A 299 -24.48 -0.56 6.26
C LEU A 299 -23.68 -1.85 6.58
N ASP A 300 -24.38 -2.95 6.87
CA ASP A 300 -23.80 -4.24 7.28
C ASP A 300 -23.46 -5.16 6.08
N GLU A 301 -24.14 -4.96 4.94
CA GLU A 301 -23.83 -5.67 3.68
C GLU A 301 -22.34 -5.56 3.30
N TRP A 302 -21.65 -4.51 3.77
CA TRP A 302 -20.26 -4.22 3.43
C TRP A 302 -19.27 -4.46 4.58
N ALA A 303 -19.76 -4.72 5.81
CA ALA A 303 -18.95 -5.11 6.96
C ALA A 303 -18.56 -6.61 6.93
N SER A 304 -19.30 -7.42 6.18
CA SER A 304 -19.14 -8.88 6.11
C SER A 304 -18.25 -9.37 4.96
N ALA A 305 -17.98 -8.53 3.95
CA ALA A 305 -17.15 -8.90 2.80
C ALA A 305 -15.63 -8.93 3.10
N GLU A 306 -15.20 -8.49 4.28
CA GLU A 306 -13.77 -8.27 4.60
C GLU A 306 -13.34 -8.83 5.97
N ARG A 307 -14.13 -9.73 6.60
CA ARG A 307 -13.65 -10.58 7.71
C ARG A 307 -13.06 -11.90 7.24
#